data_AF-A0AAD0QIR9-F1
#
_entry.id   AF-A0AAD0QIR9-F1
#
_cell.length_a   1.000
_cell.length_b   1.000
_cell.length_c   1.000
_cell.angle_alpha   90.00
_cell.angle_beta   90.00
_cell.angle_gamma   90.00
#
_symmetry.space_group_name_H-M   'P 1'
#
loop_
_entity.id
_entity.type
_entity.pdbx_description
1 polymer ?
#
loop_
_entity_poly.entity_id
_entity_poly.type
_entity_poly.pdbx_seq_one_letter_code
_entity_poly.pdbx_strand_id
1 'polypeptide(L)'
;MQFKITNKIKNLEIGELKDNLFHYSYDSKTLKSLFKNNISKDDISYITAHSSFKGEIYENIIYELLMDYALNNEKIKGFVLKGPYQDMENKFIKSGLLIDRTSQIVFKSAYKDISEFDAMFFTEDKLYFVEMSTSKKTASLNKRLAKKYALLKMIFPYLEINALIVVTTGSIGLNNFPSYATIWVTKDLDDDELIEKIIFAKKVKNDLQTLKAPEDKKYLEAFSLKYKKFAYFPTLEWILNGSRKNPKFKVDLSFFSNSKMNLYFDIYTKLYIGYLNLECFKVFYKDFDMELENNRVFVTLEKVTQTQIDIVYYAKLKNKKLYRIRIEEGLTPSIKEKEPDGFTNAEVRFFSKILEERHILNAKDINHILKNISIIEFKK
;
A
#
# COMPACT_ATOMS: atom_id res chain seq x y z
N MET A 1 -25.56 -4.67 1.00
CA MET A 1 -25.93 -3.97 2.25
C MET A 1 -24.80 -3.02 2.63
N GLN A 2 -25.09 -1.76 2.95
CA GLN A 2 -24.07 -0.78 3.34
C GLN A 2 -24.19 -0.47 4.84
N PHE A 3 -23.06 -0.47 5.55
CA PHE A 3 -23.02 -0.07 6.96
C PHE A 3 -23.31 1.42 7.10
N LYS A 4 -24.17 1.78 8.06
CA LYS A 4 -24.53 3.17 8.33
C LYS A 4 -23.62 3.73 9.42
N ILE A 5 -23.10 4.94 9.17
CA ILE A 5 -22.33 5.71 10.13
C ILE A 5 -23.22 6.12 11.32
N THR A 6 -22.69 6.02 12.54
CA THR A 6 -23.35 6.54 13.75
C THR A 6 -23.06 8.02 13.95
N ASN A 7 -23.89 8.73 14.73
CA ASN A 7 -23.59 10.11 15.13
C ASN A 7 -22.25 10.23 15.87
N LYS A 8 -21.93 9.26 16.75
CA LYS A 8 -20.67 9.22 17.50
C LYS A 8 -19.45 9.29 16.57
N ILE A 9 -19.39 8.41 15.56
CA ILE A 9 -18.34 8.41 14.53
C ILE A 9 -18.39 9.68 13.67
N LYS A 10 -19.58 10.08 13.20
CA LYS A 10 -19.76 11.26 12.34
C LYS A 10 -19.20 12.53 12.99
N ASN A 11 -19.37 12.68 14.30
CA ASN A 11 -18.98 13.86 15.06
C ASN A 11 -17.63 13.72 15.79
N LEU A 12 -16.93 12.58 15.66
CA LEU A 12 -15.71 12.26 16.43
C LEU A 12 -15.91 12.36 17.95
N GLU A 13 -17.03 11.85 18.46
CA GLU A 13 -17.35 11.87 19.90
C GLU A 13 -16.51 10.84 20.66
N ILE A 14 -15.35 11.28 21.16
CA ILE A 14 -14.36 10.42 21.81
C ILE A 14 -14.62 10.15 23.30
N GLY A 15 -15.36 11.00 24.01
CA GLY A 15 -15.83 10.77 25.40
C GLY A 15 -14.83 9.99 26.28
N GLU A 16 -15.23 8.79 26.68
CA GLU A 16 -14.48 7.86 27.54
C GLU A 16 -13.25 7.21 26.86
N LEU A 17 -13.17 7.25 25.53
CA LEU A 17 -12.08 6.66 24.74
C LEU A 17 -10.84 7.59 24.66
N LYS A 18 -10.92 8.80 25.23
CA LYS A 18 -9.84 9.80 25.17
C LYS A 18 -8.55 9.29 25.80
N ASP A 19 -8.65 8.54 26.90
CA ASP A 19 -7.49 8.02 27.63
C ASP A 19 -6.76 6.91 26.85
N ASN A 20 -7.51 6.09 26.10
CA ASN A 20 -6.93 5.03 25.25
C ASN A 20 -5.92 5.58 24.24
N LEU A 21 -6.15 6.80 23.74
CA LEU A 21 -5.28 7.44 22.74
C LEU A 21 -3.84 7.57 23.25
N PHE A 22 -3.62 7.78 24.55
CA PHE A 22 -2.27 7.94 25.09
C PHE A 22 -1.43 6.64 25.06
N HIS A 23 -2.07 5.48 24.85
CA HIS A 23 -1.39 4.19 24.73
C HIS A 23 -0.87 3.90 23.32
N TYR A 24 -1.30 4.68 22.30
CA TYR A 24 -0.82 4.51 20.94
C TYR A 24 0.58 5.07 20.73
N SER A 25 1.35 4.45 19.83
CA SER A 25 2.73 4.84 19.52
C SER A 25 2.83 5.89 18.41
N TYR A 26 2.57 7.16 18.73
CA TYR A 26 2.72 8.27 17.76
C TYR A 26 4.17 8.70 17.45
N ASP A 27 4.45 9.04 16.18
CA ASP A 27 5.73 9.63 15.78
C ASP A 27 5.75 11.17 15.99
N SER A 28 6.06 11.58 17.23
CA SER A 28 6.17 12.99 17.62
C SER A 28 7.59 13.56 17.51
N LYS A 29 8.59 12.79 17.05
CA LYS A 29 10.01 13.20 17.14
C LYS A 29 10.31 14.46 16.34
N THR A 30 9.83 14.50 15.10
CA THR A 30 10.04 15.65 14.20
C THR A 30 9.38 16.90 14.77
N LEU A 31 8.13 16.79 15.24
CA LEU A 31 7.42 17.93 15.86
C LEU A 31 8.10 18.44 17.12
N LYS A 32 8.56 17.55 18.00
CA LYS A 32 9.32 17.93 19.20
C LYS A 32 10.62 18.66 18.84
N SER A 33 11.31 18.22 17.79
CA SER A 33 12.52 18.89 17.31
C SER A 33 12.23 20.28 16.76
N LEU A 34 11.16 20.43 15.95
CA LEU A 34 10.75 21.72 15.40
C LEU A 34 10.35 22.70 16.52
N PHE A 35 9.63 22.21 17.52
CA PHE A 35 9.27 22.99 18.71
C PHE A 35 10.50 23.43 19.51
N LYS A 36 11.44 22.51 19.77
CA LYS A 36 12.69 22.81 20.49
C LYS A 36 13.55 23.85 19.77
N ASN A 37 13.48 23.88 18.45
CA ASN A 37 14.23 24.82 17.61
C ASN A 37 13.46 26.13 17.36
N ASN A 38 12.32 26.37 18.02
CA ASN A 38 11.47 27.55 17.84
C ASN A 38 11.10 27.83 16.38
N ILE A 39 10.90 26.78 15.57
CA ILE A 39 10.42 26.92 14.20
C ILE A 39 8.98 27.44 14.22
N SER A 40 8.68 28.43 13.37
CA SER A 40 7.35 29.01 13.27
C SER A 40 6.30 27.96 12.91
N LYS A 41 5.09 28.09 13.46
CA LYS A 41 3.95 27.24 13.09
C LYS A 41 3.50 27.44 11.64
N ASP A 42 3.86 28.58 11.04
CA ASP A 42 3.59 28.89 9.63
C ASP A 42 4.65 28.31 8.68
N ASP A 43 5.72 27.73 9.23
CA ASP A 43 6.74 27.07 8.43
C ASP A 43 6.18 25.80 7.78
N ILE A 44 6.51 25.59 6.50
CA ILE A 44 6.03 24.44 5.71
C ILE A 44 6.40 23.11 6.37
N SER A 45 7.59 23.01 6.98
CA SER A 45 8.03 21.80 7.67
C SER A 45 7.18 21.51 8.92
N TYR A 46 6.80 22.55 9.66
CA TYR A 46 5.90 22.43 10.81
C TYR A 46 4.50 22.04 10.39
N ILE A 47 3.92 22.75 9.41
CA ILE A 47 2.58 22.46 8.89
C ILE A 47 2.48 21.01 8.40
N THR A 48 3.50 20.54 7.67
CA THR A 48 3.55 19.17 7.14
C THR A 48 3.64 18.15 8.26
N ALA A 49 4.56 18.33 9.21
CA ALA A 49 4.73 17.42 10.34
C ALA A 49 3.47 17.39 11.23
N HIS A 50 2.86 18.54 11.47
CA HIS A 50 1.65 18.67 12.29
C HIS A 50 0.45 18.03 11.61
N SER A 51 0.27 18.26 10.31
CA SER A 51 -0.82 17.64 9.53
C SER A 51 -0.70 16.12 9.49
N SER A 52 0.51 15.58 9.32
CA SER A 52 0.76 14.14 9.37
C SER A 52 0.41 13.55 10.74
N PHE A 53 0.85 14.21 11.82
CA PHE A 53 0.61 13.77 13.19
C PHE A 53 -0.88 13.83 13.57
N LYS A 54 -1.57 14.91 13.21
CA LYS A 54 -3.03 15.05 13.36
C LYS A 54 -3.78 13.93 12.61
N GLY A 55 -3.27 13.52 11.44
CA GLY A 55 -3.78 12.37 10.69
C GLY A 55 -3.67 11.07 11.48
N GLU A 56 -2.52 10.79 12.09
CA GLU A 56 -2.31 9.58 12.92
C GLU A 56 -3.24 9.53 14.13
N ILE A 57 -3.45 10.66 14.83
CA ILE A 57 -4.41 10.74 15.94
C ILE A 57 -5.83 10.48 15.44
N TYR A 58 -6.23 11.12 14.34
CA TYR A 58 -7.54 10.93 13.73
C TYR A 58 -7.80 9.46 13.37
N GLU A 59 -6.82 8.77 12.79
CA GLU A 59 -6.94 7.34 12.47
C GLU A 59 -7.19 6.49 13.71
N ASN A 60 -6.47 6.74 14.80
CA ASN A 60 -6.64 5.99 16.05
C ASN A 60 -7.98 6.31 16.73
N ILE A 61 -8.46 7.56 16.66
CA ILE A 61 -9.82 7.93 17.11
C ILE A 61 -10.88 7.15 16.36
N ILE A 62 -10.81 7.13 15.02
CA ILE A 62 -11.78 6.38 14.21
C ILE A 62 -11.67 4.88 14.50
N TYR A 63 -10.46 4.35 14.69
CA TYR A 63 -10.26 2.94 15.05
C TYR A 63 -10.94 2.58 16.37
N GLU A 64 -10.76 3.35 17.43
CA GLU A 64 -11.43 3.16 18.73
C GLU A 64 -12.95 3.17 18.58
N LEU A 65 -13.48 4.13 17.82
CA LEU A 65 -14.92 4.23 17.55
C LEU A 65 -15.44 3.08 16.69
N LEU A 66 -14.64 2.55 15.78
CA LEU A 66 -14.97 1.37 14.97
C LEU A 66 -14.96 0.08 15.81
N MET A 67 -14.07 -0.01 16.79
CA MET A 67 -14.02 -1.14 17.72
C MET A 67 -15.32 -1.21 18.54
N ASP A 68 -15.75 -0.08 19.11
CA ASP A 68 -17.05 0.07 19.79
C ASP A 68 -18.24 -0.21 18.84
N TYR A 69 -18.19 0.30 17.61
CA TYR A 69 -19.22 0.02 16.60
C TYR A 69 -19.32 -1.48 16.27
N ALA A 70 -18.18 -2.17 16.13
CA ALA A 70 -18.13 -3.59 15.81
C ALA A 70 -18.72 -4.46 16.93
N LEU A 71 -18.42 -4.11 18.18
CA LEU A 71 -18.95 -4.79 19.35
C LEU A 71 -20.48 -4.72 19.38
N ASN A 72 -21.04 -3.54 19.15
CA ASN A 72 -22.48 -3.29 19.22
C ASN A 72 -23.26 -3.67 17.95
N ASN A 73 -22.57 -4.03 16.86
CA ASN A 73 -23.23 -4.42 15.60
C ASN A 73 -23.25 -5.95 15.43
N GLU A 74 -24.43 -6.55 15.50
CA GLU A 74 -24.60 -8.02 15.40
C GLU A 74 -24.12 -8.63 14.08
N LYS A 75 -24.07 -7.85 12.99
CA LYS A 75 -23.62 -8.34 11.68
C LYS A 75 -22.12 -8.49 11.61
N ILE A 76 -21.39 -7.73 12.41
CA ILE A 76 -19.94 -7.84 12.51
C ILE A 76 -19.65 -9.03 13.41
N LYS A 77 -19.00 -10.04 12.85
CA LYS A 77 -18.66 -11.31 13.51
C LYS A 77 -17.19 -11.34 13.96
N GLY A 78 -16.37 -10.45 13.41
CA GLY A 78 -14.96 -10.33 13.75
C GLY A 78 -14.44 -8.91 13.50
N PHE A 79 -13.58 -8.41 14.36
CA PHE A 79 -12.89 -7.12 14.24
C PHE A 79 -11.41 -7.36 14.57
N VAL A 80 -10.52 -6.98 13.66
CA VAL A 80 -9.09 -7.25 13.80
C VAL A 80 -8.46 -6.22 14.71
N LEU A 81 -7.90 -6.67 15.82
CA LEU A 81 -7.21 -5.82 16.79
C LEU A 81 -5.89 -5.28 16.21
N LYS A 82 -5.50 -4.06 16.59
CA LYS A 82 -4.20 -3.42 16.29
C LYS A 82 -3.78 -2.51 17.45
N GLY A 83 -2.60 -1.90 17.35
CA GLY A 83 -2.21 -0.83 18.26
C GLY A 83 -1.91 -1.36 19.67
N PRO A 84 -2.43 -0.71 20.72
CA PRO A 84 -2.18 -1.11 22.11
C PRO A 84 -2.91 -2.41 22.50
N TYR A 85 -3.83 -2.92 21.66
CA TYR A 85 -4.64 -4.11 21.97
C TYR A 85 -3.99 -5.44 21.60
N GLN A 86 -2.76 -5.44 21.09
CA GLN A 86 -2.06 -6.66 20.70
C GLN A 86 -0.78 -6.87 21.49
N ASP A 87 -0.54 -8.12 21.86
CA ASP A 87 0.69 -8.51 22.53
C ASP A 87 1.89 -8.46 21.56
N MET A 88 2.99 -7.88 22.05
CA MET A 88 4.23 -7.70 21.30
C MET A 88 4.98 -9.01 21.01
N GLU A 89 4.48 -10.15 21.47
CA GLU A 89 5.10 -11.47 21.25
C GLU A 89 4.94 -12.02 19.82
N ASN A 90 4.09 -11.42 18.98
CA ASN A 90 3.92 -11.80 17.55
C ASN A 90 5.10 -11.40 16.63
N LYS A 91 6.25 -11.09 17.21
CA LYS A 91 7.45 -10.69 16.49
C LYS A 91 7.91 -11.86 15.61
N PHE A 92 8.12 -11.57 14.32
CA PHE A 92 8.89 -12.38 13.36
C PHE A 92 8.14 -13.37 12.44
N ILE A 93 6.92 -13.06 12.04
CA ILE A 93 6.35 -13.71 10.84
C ILE A 93 6.99 -13.09 9.58
N LYS A 94 7.71 -13.92 8.80
CA LYS A 94 8.38 -13.49 7.55
C LYS A 94 7.39 -13.02 6.47
N SER A 95 6.21 -13.64 6.43
CA SER A 95 5.18 -13.42 5.41
C SER A 95 3.79 -13.74 5.96
N GLY A 96 2.80 -12.91 5.63
CA GLY A 96 1.42 -13.08 6.09
C GLY A 96 0.81 -11.79 6.65
N LEU A 97 -0.45 -11.90 7.08
CA LEU A 97 -1.17 -10.86 7.80
C LEU A 97 -0.74 -10.87 9.26
N LEU A 98 -0.30 -9.74 9.79
CA LEU A 98 0.27 -9.60 11.13
C LEU A 98 0.22 -8.14 11.58
N ILE A 99 0.53 -7.90 12.85
CA ILE A 99 0.80 -6.55 13.36
C ILE A 99 2.29 -6.27 13.30
N ASP A 100 2.64 -5.15 12.68
CA ASP A 100 4.03 -4.77 12.46
C ASP A 100 4.63 -4.03 13.67
N ARG A 101 5.84 -3.46 13.51
CA ARG A 101 6.52 -2.76 14.61
C ARG A 101 5.93 -1.39 14.92
N THR A 102 5.14 -0.81 14.01
CA THR A 102 4.40 0.43 14.23
C THR A 102 2.96 0.15 14.70
N SER A 103 2.69 -1.12 15.07
CA SER A 103 1.41 -1.61 15.55
C SER A 103 0.26 -1.50 14.53
N GLN A 104 0.58 -1.51 13.24
CA GLN A 104 -0.40 -1.48 12.15
C GLN A 104 -0.70 -2.88 11.62
N ILE A 105 -1.91 -3.06 11.07
CA ILE A 105 -2.29 -4.30 10.39
C ILE A 105 -1.61 -4.32 9.04
N VAL A 106 -0.69 -5.25 8.80
CA VAL A 106 0.04 -5.35 7.54
C VAL A 106 0.00 -6.75 6.97
N PHE A 107 0.07 -6.82 5.64
CA PHE A 107 0.39 -8.05 4.95
C PHE A 107 1.84 -8.00 4.45
N LYS A 108 2.73 -8.82 5.03
CA LYS A 108 4.14 -8.89 4.64
C LYS A 108 4.41 -10.01 3.65
N SER A 109 5.44 -9.80 2.83
CA SER A 109 6.15 -10.88 2.16
C SER A 109 7.65 -10.65 2.23
N ALA A 110 8.39 -11.65 2.72
CA ALA A 110 9.83 -11.56 2.94
C ALA A 110 10.23 -10.28 3.70
N TYR A 111 9.56 -10.04 4.83
CA TYR A 111 9.75 -8.91 5.75
C TYR A 111 9.31 -7.53 5.24
N LYS A 112 8.90 -7.39 3.99
CA LYS A 112 8.44 -6.12 3.45
C LYS A 112 6.91 -6.04 3.39
N ASP A 113 6.36 -4.87 3.70
CA ASP A 113 4.92 -4.61 3.71
C ASP A 113 4.33 -4.46 2.30
N ILE A 114 3.56 -5.47 1.86
CA ILE A 114 2.83 -5.37 0.60
C ILE A 114 1.70 -4.37 0.76
N SER A 115 0.98 -4.42 1.88
CA SER A 115 -0.11 -3.50 2.18
C SER A 115 -0.27 -3.34 3.69
N GLU A 116 -0.72 -2.16 4.09
CA GLU A 116 -1.13 -1.81 5.45
C GLU A 116 -2.64 -1.59 5.48
N PHE A 117 -3.32 -1.73 6.62
CA PHE A 117 -4.76 -1.55 6.77
C PHE A 117 -5.08 -0.81 8.06
N ASP A 118 -5.90 0.24 7.97
CA ASP A 118 -6.19 1.12 9.10
C ASP A 118 -7.11 0.42 10.11
N ALA A 119 -8.05 -0.37 9.59
CA ALA A 119 -8.83 -1.36 10.34
C ALA A 119 -9.34 -2.47 9.40
N MET A 120 -9.74 -3.61 9.97
CA MET A 120 -10.36 -4.70 9.23
C MET A 120 -11.45 -5.36 10.08
N PHE A 121 -12.57 -5.73 9.46
CA PHE A 121 -13.63 -6.48 10.13
C PHE A 121 -14.35 -7.43 9.18
N PHE A 122 -15.04 -8.40 9.75
CA PHE A 122 -15.66 -9.52 9.06
C PHE A 122 -17.15 -9.59 9.39
N THR A 123 -17.95 -9.87 8.36
CA THR A 123 -19.30 -10.43 8.54
C THR A 123 -19.24 -11.93 8.32
N GLU A 124 -20.39 -12.58 8.15
CA GLU A 124 -20.46 -14.01 7.84
C GLU A 124 -19.78 -14.38 6.50
N ASP A 125 -19.96 -13.53 5.49
CA ASP A 125 -19.57 -13.78 4.09
C ASP A 125 -18.67 -12.70 3.48
N LYS A 126 -18.35 -11.64 4.24
CA LYS A 126 -17.60 -10.47 3.74
C LYS A 126 -16.45 -10.05 4.64
N LEU A 127 -15.46 -9.43 4.01
CA LEU A 127 -14.36 -8.75 4.66
C LEU A 127 -14.42 -7.27 4.27
N TYR A 128 -14.46 -6.41 5.29
CA TYR A 128 -14.35 -4.97 5.14
C TYR A 128 -12.97 -4.51 5.59
N PHE A 129 -12.21 -3.90 4.67
CA PHE A 129 -11.01 -3.16 5.04
C PHE A 129 -11.34 -1.67 5.10
N VAL A 130 -10.77 -0.98 6.08
CA VAL A 130 -11.00 0.44 6.31
C VAL A 130 -9.82 1.25 5.79
N GLU A 131 -10.15 2.37 5.17
CA GLU A 131 -9.20 3.38 4.72
C GLU A 131 -9.67 4.77 5.14
N MET A 132 -8.79 5.49 5.80
CA MET A 132 -9.07 6.76 6.44
C MET A 132 -8.27 7.86 5.77
N SER A 133 -8.87 9.04 5.62
CA SER A 133 -8.12 10.18 5.11
C SER A 133 -8.67 11.51 5.60
N THR A 134 -7.75 12.35 6.10
CA THR A 134 -8.00 13.77 6.39
C THR A 134 -7.76 14.66 5.16
N SER A 135 -7.22 14.09 4.06
CA SER A 135 -6.96 14.84 2.83
C SER A 135 -8.25 15.15 2.10
N LYS A 136 -8.42 16.41 1.67
CA LYS A 136 -9.58 16.82 0.88
C LYS A 136 -9.56 16.24 -0.54
N LYS A 137 -8.39 15.83 -1.06
CA LYS A 137 -8.24 15.21 -2.39
C LYS A 137 -8.18 13.69 -2.26
N THR A 138 -9.14 12.99 -2.87
CA THR A 138 -9.28 11.52 -2.75
C THR A 138 -8.61 10.72 -3.88
N ALA A 139 -8.06 11.38 -4.91
CA ALA A 139 -7.55 10.69 -6.11
C ALA A 139 -6.43 9.68 -5.81
N SER A 140 -5.53 9.98 -4.86
CA SER A 140 -4.45 9.09 -4.45
C SER A 140 -4.96 7.85 -3.70
N LEU A 141 -6.14 7.93 -3.08
CA LEU A 141 -6.73 6.84 -2.30
C LEU A 141 -7.17 5.69 -3.21
N ASN A 142 -7.77 5.97 -4.37
CA ASN A 142 -8.23 4.93 -5.31
C ASN A 142 -7.14 3.93 -5.72
N LYS A 143 -5.89 4.37 -5.91
CA LYS A 143 -4.77 3.46 -6.21
C LYS A 143 -4.43 2.53 -5.03
N ARG A 144 -4.50 3.05 -3.80
CA ARG A 144 -4.31 2.25 -2.58
C ARG A 144 -5.45 1.23 -2.41
N LEU A 145 -6.68 1.63 -2.68
CA LEU A 145 -7.86 0.75 -2.61
C LEU A 145 -7.77 -0.42 -3.58
N ALA A 146 -7.38 -0.19 -4.84
CA ALA A 146 -7.26 -1.26 -5.83
C ALA A 146 -6.24 -2.32 -5.39
N LYS A 147 -5.08 -1.89 -4.86
CA LYS A 147 -4.05 -2.79 -4.33
C LYS A 147 -4.54 -3.63 -3.15
N LYS A 148 -5.19 -2.98 -2.17
CA LYS A 148 -5.77 -3.63 -0.98
C LYS A 148 -6.83 -4.64 -1.38
N TYR A 149 -7.78 -4.22 -2.22
CA TYR A 149 -8.86 -5.07 -2.73
C TYR A 149 -8.31 -6.31 -3.46
N ALA A 150 -7.35 -6.11 -4.38
CA ALA A 150 -6.78 -7.20 -5.15
C ALA A 150 -6.03 -8.22 -4.27
N LEU A 151 -5.24 -7.73 -3.30
CA LEU A 151 -4.56 -8.58 -2.33
C LEU A 151 -5.54 -9.40 -1.49
N LEU A 152 -6.55 -8.74 -0.92
CA LEU A 152 -7.54 -9.41 -0.07
C LEU A 152 -8.36 -10.44 -0.85
N LYS A 153 -8.76 -10.13 -2.09
CA LYS A 153 -9.46 -11.06 -2.97
C LYS A 153 -8.62 -12.31 -3.30
N MET A 154 -7.30 -12.16 -3.36
CA MET A 154 -6.38 -13.27 -3.61
C MET A 154 -6.22 -14.19 -2.39
N ILE A 155 -6.20 -13.63 -1.17
CA ILE A 155 -5.93 -14.40 0.06
C ILE A 155 -7.22 -14.88 0.75
N PHE A 156 -8.35 -14.19 0.58
CA PHE A 156 -9.68 -14.59 1.05
C PHE A 156 -10.62 -14.85 -0.14
N PRO A 157 -10.39 -15.91 -0.94
CA PRO A 157 -11.16 -16.14 -2.16
C PRO A 157 -12.64 -16.47 -1.93
N TYR A 158 -13.01 -16.81 -0.69
CA TYR A 158 -14.38 -17.18 -0.31
C TYR A 158 -15.19 -16.04 0.30
N LEU A 159 -14.57 -14.86 0.49
CA LEU A 159 -15.25 -13.68 1.05
C LEU A 159 -15.48 -12.63 -0.03
N GLU A 160 -16.63 -11.94 0.04
CA GLU A 160 -16.80 -10.69 -0.67
C GLU A 160 -15.90 -9.63 -0.02
N ILE A 161 -15.10 -8.93 -0.83
CA ILE A 161 -14.22 -7.87 -0.33
C ILE A 161 -14.90 -6.52 -0.53
N ASN A 162 -15.06 -5.78 0.56
CA ASN A 162 -15.61 -4.43 0.57
C ASN A 162 -14.63 -3.47 1.24
N ALA A 163 -14.79 -2.18 0.94
CA ALA A 163 -14.04 -1.13 1.58
C ALA A 163 -14.98 -0.23 2.38
N LEU A 164 -14.55 0.20 3.56
CA LEU A 164 -15.15 1.31 4.28
C LEU A 164 -14.19 2.49 4.22
N ILE A 165 -14.61 3.57 3.59
CA ILE A 165 -13.80 4.76 3.40
C ILE A 165 -14.27 5.85 4.36
N VAL A 166 -13.41 6.28 5.27
CA VAL A 166 -13.73 7.33 6.24
C VAL A 166 -12.97 8.60 5.88
N VAL A 167 -13.68 9.61 5.41
CA VAL A 167 -13.12 10.90 5.00
C VAL A 167 -13.71 12.05 5.82
N THR A 168 -13.02 13.18 5.87
CA THR A 168 -13.54 14.35 6.56
C THR A 168 -14.39 15.24 5.66
N THR A 169 -15.24 16.08 6.28
CA THR A 169 -16.09 17.08 5.63
C THR A 169 -15.32 17.95 4.64
N GLY A 170 -15.89 18.22 3.47
CA GLY A 170 -15.23 19.01 2.41
C GLY A 170 -14.30 18.20 1.49
N SER A 171 -14.23 16.87 1.65
CA SER A 171 -13.54 15.99 0.70
C SER A 171 -14.21 15.98 -0.67
N ILE A 172 -13.42 16.13 -1.72
CA ILE A 172 -13.88 16.17 -3.12
C ILE A 172 -13.64 14.83 -3.82
N GLY A 173 -14.46 14.54 -4.84
CA GLY A 173 -14.31 13.34 -5.67
C GLY A 173 -14.90 12.06 -5.05
N LEU A 174 -15.84 12.17 -4.11
CA LEU A 174 -16.46 11.02 -3.43
C LEU A 174 -17.20 10.07 -4.39
N ASN A 175 -17.72 10.59 -5.51
CA ASN A 175 -18.39 9.77 -6.52
C ASN A 175 -17.43 8.91 -7.37
N ASN A 176 -16.11 9.09 -7.20
CA ASN A 176 -15.10 8.35 -7.97
C ASN A 176 -14.64 7.06 -7.27
N PHE A 177 -15.22 6.71 -6.12
CA PHE A 177 -14.89 5.47 -5.42
C PHE A 177 -15.54 4.26 -6.10
N PRO A 178 -14.90 3.08 -6.04
CA PRO A 178 -15.43 1.87 -6.66
C PRO A 178 -16.69 1.37 -5.96
N SER A 179 -17.50 0.56 -6.66
CA SER A 179 -18.79 0.06 -6.15
C SER A 179 -18.70 -0.79 -4.88
N TYR A 180 -17.53 -1.37 -4.59
CA TYR A 180 -17.30 -2.12 -3.36
C TYR A 180 -17.03 -1.22 -2.14
N ALA A 181 -16.94 0.10 -2.32
CA ALA A 181 -16.66 1.06 -1.26
C ALA A 181 -17.95 1.65 -0.67
N THR A 182 -18.01 1.69 0.66
CA THR A 182 -19.00 2.49 1.42
C THR A 182 -18.27 3.72 1.95
N ILE A 183 -18.86 4.90 1.81
CA ILE A 183 -18.23 6.17 2.19
C ILE A 183 -18.89 6.73 3.44
N TRP A 184 -18.10 7.02 4.45
CA TRP A 184 -18.47 7.69 5.69
C TRP A 184 -17.77 9.05 5.73
N VAL A 185 -18.54 10.10 5.98
CA VAL A 185 -18.03 11.47 6.11
C VAL A 185 -18.13 11.88 7.58
N THR A 186 -17.00 12.24 8.18
CA THR A 186 -16.89 12.71 9.57
C THR A 186 -16.50 14.18 9.63
N LYS A 187 -16.57 14.79 10.81
CA LYS A 187 -15.91 16.06 11.08
C LYS A 187 -14.37 15.93 11.00
N ASP A 188 -13.70 17.07 10.88
CA ASP A 188 -12.27 17.19 11.10
C ASP A 188 -11.94 17.11 12.61
N LEU A 189 -10.73 16.68 12.95
CA LEU A 189 -10.26 16.62 14.35
C LEU A 189 -9.85 18.00 14.84
N ASP A 190 -10.73 18.74 15.50
CA ASP A 190 -10.46 20.13 15.92
C ASP A 190 -10.32 20.27 17.45
N ASP A 191 -9.53 19.39 18.07
CA ASP A 191 -9.15 19.44 19.50
C ASP A 191 -7.64 19.66 19.63
N ASP A 192 -7.20 20.91 19.44
CA ASP A 192 -5.79 21.29 19.49
C ASP A 192 -5.15 21.01 20.86
N GLU A 193 -5.94 21.10 21.94
CA GLU A 193 -5.47 20.81 23.29
C GLU A 193 -5.12 19.33 23.45
N LEU A 194 -5.98 18.42 22.96
CA LEU A 194 -5.69 16.99 22.92
C LEU A 194 -4.46 16.69 22.05
N ILE A 195 -4.38 17.29 20.87
CA ILE A 195 -3.23 17.08 19.96
C ILE A 195 -1.94 17.49 20.67
N GLU A 196 -1.90 18.67 21.29
CA GLU A 196 -0.73 19.16 22.01
C GLU A 196 -0.36 18.25 23.20
N LYS A 197 -1.37 17.82 23.98
CA LYS A 197 -1.16 16.85 25.08
C LYS A 197 -0.55 15.55 24.58
N ILE A 198 -1.01 15.00 23.46
CA ILE A 198 -0.45 13.76 22.87
C ILE A 198 0.97 13.99 22.35
N ILE A 199 1.26 15.13 21.70
CA ILE A 199 2.62 15.48 21.24
C ILE A 199 3.58 15.39 22.43
N PHE A 200 3.28 16.06 23.53
CA PHE A 200 4.20 16.21 24.66
C PHE A 200 4.05 15.16 25.76
N ALA A 201 3.17 14.19 25.60
CA ALA A 201 3.02 13.07 26.53
C ALA A 201 4.37 12.39 26.78
N LYS A 202 4.80 12.40 28.06
CA LYS A 202 5.99 11.68 28.50
C LYS A 202 5.63 10.20 28.58
N LYS A 203 6.11 9.42 27.61
CA LYS A 203 5.99 7.96 27.67
C LYS A 203 7.05 7.41 28.59
N VAL A 204 6.68 6.95 29.79
CA VAL A 204 7.58 6.12 30.58
C VAL A 204 7.68 4.78 29.87
N LYS A 205 8.88 4.17 29.83
CA LYS A 205 9.11 2.88 29.16
C LYS A 205 8.18 1.76 29.65
N ASN A 206 7.60 1.89 30.84
CA ASN A 206 6.66 0.95 31.45
C ASN A 206 5.17 1.31 31.22
N ASP A 207 4.86 2.47 30.63
CA ASP A 207 3.49 2.97 30.39
C ASP A 207 2.97 2.67 28.98
N LEU A 208 3.81 2.13 28.09
CA LEU A 208 3.36 1.44 26.87
C LEU A 208 2.75 0.08 27.23
N GLN A 209 1.87 0.06 28.23
CA GLN A 209 1.10 -1.11 28.59
C GLN A 209 0.17 -1.40 27.42
N THR A 210 0.20 -2.65 26.96
CA THR A 210 -0.85 -3.19 26.11
C THR A 210 -2.18 -3.04 26.86
N LEU A 211 -3.11 -2.32 26.24
CA LEU A 211 -4.48 -2.31 26.70
C LEU A 211 -5.02 -3.72 26.48
N LYS A 212 -5.66 -4.29 27.51
CA LYS A 212 -6.45 -5.50 27.27
C LYS A 212 -7.64 -5.12 26.41
N ALA A 213 -7.77 -5.74 25.26
CA ALA A 213 -9.02 -5.69 24.52
C ALA A 213 -10.16 -6.18 25.43
N PRO A 214 -11.39 -5.66 25.29
CA PRO A 214 -12.52 -6.22 26.01
C PRO A 214 -12.64 -7.71 25.70
N GLU A 215 -13.03 -8.52 26.69
CA GLU A 215 -13.18 -9.97 26.50
C GLU A 215 -14.43 -10.28 25.66
N ASP A 216 -14.32 -10.18 24.33
CA ASP A 216 -15.36 -10.55 23.38
C ASP A 216 -14.78 -11.35 22.21
N LYS A 217 -15.48 -12.43 21.83
CA LYS A 217 -15.10 -13.32 20.73
C LYS A 217 -15.03 -12.65 19.36
N LYS A 218 -15.65 -11.46 19.20
CA LYS A 218 -15.55 -10.66 17.98
C LYS A 218 -14.16 -10.08 17.80
N TYR A 219 -13.36 -9.92 18.84
CA TYR A 219 -12.02 -9.37 18.69
C TYR A 219 -11.04 -10.46 18.26
N LEU A 220 -10.39 -10.23 17.12
CA LEU A 220 -9.54 -11.19 16.45
C LEU A 220 -8.11 -10.69 16.39
N GLU A 221 -7.18 -11.57 16.74
CA GLU A 221 -5.77 -11.34 16.52
C GLU A 221 -5.40 -11.54 15.05
N ALA A 222 -4.62 -10.62 14.47
CA ALA A 222 -4.28 -10.66 13.04
C ALA A 222 -3.60 -11.97 12.62
N PHE A 223 -2.73 -12.53 13.48
CA PHE A 223 -2.03 -13.78 13.21
C PHE A 223 -2.94 -15.03 13.25
N SER A 224 -4.10 -14.94 13.91
CA SER A 224 -5.05 -16.06 14.04
C SER A 224 -5.91 -16.26 12.78
N LEU A 225 -5.92 -15.27 11.88
CA LEU A 225 -6.75 -15.28 10.68
C LEU A 225 -6.28 -16.35 9.69
N LYS A 226 -7.23 -17.16 9.23
CA LYS A 226 -6.98 -18.21 8.23
C LYS A 226 -7.23 -17.67 6.82
N TYR A 227 -6.22 -17.74 5.96
CA TYR A 227 -6.30 -17.29 4.58
C TYR A 227 -5.35 -18.08 3.67
N LYS A 228 -5.55 -17.97 2.36
CA LYS A 228 -4.69 -18.57 1.34
C LYS A 228 -3.33 -17.86 1.31
N LYS A 229 -2.24 -18.62 1.42
CA LYS A 229 -0.88 -18.07 1.33
C LYS A 229 -0.66 -17.42 -0.06
N PHE A 230 -0.03 -16.25 -0.05
CA PHE A 230 0.38 -15.54 -1.26
C PHE A 230 1.90 -15.47 -1.36
N ALA A 231 2.46 -16.22 -2.33
CA ALA A 231 3.90 -16.29 -2.54
C ALA A 231 4.36 -15.20 -3.52
N TYR A 232 4.71 -14.01 -3.01
CA TYR A 232 4.97 -12.81 -3.81
C TYR A 232 6.02 -13.00 -4.92
N PHE A 233 7.26 -13.39 -4.56
CA PHE A 233 8.36 -13.53 -5.53
C PHE A 233 8.19 -14.75 -6.45
N PRO A 234 7.81 -15.94 -5.96
CA PRO A 234 7.50 -17.06 -6.85
C PRO A 234 6.39 -16.76 -7.86
N THR A 235 5.40 -15.95 -7.47
CA THR A 235 4.34 -15.52 -8.41
C THR A 235 4.90 -14.57 -9.48
N LEU A 236 5.80 -13.65 -9.13
CA LEU A 236 6.48 -12.78 -10.11
C LEU A 236 7.31 -13.58 -11.12
N GLU A 237 8.04 -14.59 -10.65
CA GLU A 237 8.79 -15.51 -11.51
C GLU A 237 7.85 -16.34 -12.41
N TRP A 238 6.75 -16.85 -11.85
CA TRP A 238 5.73 -17.55 -12.64
C TRP A 238 5.12 -16.66 -13.73
N ILE A 239 4.88 -15.38 -13.45
CA ILE A 239 4.41 -14.39 -14.44
C ILE A 239 5.46 -14.20 -15.54
N LEU A 240 6.72 -13.94 -15.18
CA LEU A 240 7.81 -13.80 -16.14
C LEU A 240 7.87 -15.01 -17.08
N ASN A 241 7.97 -16.22 -16.52
CA ASN A 241 8.10 -17.45 -17.29
C ASN A 241 6.82 -17.75 -18.09
N GLY A 242 5.64 -17.53 -17.50
CA GLY A 242 4.33 -17.74 -18.12
C GLY A 242 4.13 -16.89 -19.36
N SER A 243 4.47 -15.60 -19.29
CA SER A 243 4.41 -14.68 -20.43
C SER A 243 5.34 -15.05 -21.59
N ARG A 244 6.25 -16.01 -21.43
CA ARG A 244 7.26 -16.39 -22.43
C ARG A 244 7.10 -17.83 -22.93
N LYS A 245 5.99 -18.50 -22.60
CA LYS A 245 5.72 -19.88 -23.03
C LYS A 245 5.32 -20.01 -24.49
N ASN A 246 4.82 -18.93 -25.11
CA ASN A 246 4.37 -18.96 -26.48
C ASN A 246 5.57 -18.98 -27.45
N PRO A 247 5.71 -19.99 -28.32
CA PRO A 247 6.87 -20.09 -29.20
C PRO A 247 6.94 -18.98 -30.27
N LYS A 248 5.81 -18.31 -30.57
CA LYS A 248 5.75 -17.25 -31.59
C LYS A 248 6.25 -15.90 -31.08
N PHE A 249 6.18 -15.66 -29.77
CA PHE A 249 6.47 -14.35 -29.19
C PHE A 249 7.45 -14.48 -28.03
N LYS A 250 8.46 -13.61 -27.99
CA LYS A 250 9.36 -13.47 -26.83
C LYS A 250 8.59 -13.12 -25.56
N VAL A 251 7.50 -12.34 -25.69
CA VAL A 251 6.55 -12.00 -24.63
C VAL A 251 5.15 -12.04 -25.23
N ASP A 252 4.30 -12.94 -24.73
CA ASP A 252 2.91 -13.09 -25.11
C ASP A 252 2.03 -12.12 -24.32
N LEU A 253 1.54 -11.07 -24.99
CA LEU A 253 0.71 -10.06 -24.35
C LEU A 253 -0.68 -10.59 -23.93
N SER A 254 -1.16 -11.65 -24.60
CA SER A 254 -2.45 -12.27 -24.24
C SER A 254 -2.40 -12.98 -22.89
N PHE A 255 -1.20 -13.34 -22.41
CA PHE A 255 -1.03 -13.87 -21.05
C PHE A 255 -1.55 -12.89 -19.99
N PHE A 256 -1.41 -11.58 -20.25
CA PHE A 256 -1.72 -10.52 -19.30
C PHE A 256 -3.20 -10.07 -19.30
N SER A 257 -4.00 -10.50 -20.28
CA SER A 257 -5.37 -9.96 -20.49
C SER A 257 -6.48 -10.67 -19.71
N ASN A 258 -6.14 -11.54 -18.76
CA ASN A 258 -7.13 -12.26 -17.95
C ASN A 258 -7.37 -11.60 -16.58
N SER A 259 -8.53 -11.90 -15.97
CA SER A 259 -8.96 -11.30 -14.70
C SER A 259 -8.00 -11.53 -13.54
N LYS A 260 -7.31 -12.68 -13.51
CA LYS A 260 -6.30 -12.98 -12.48
C LYS A 260 -5.08 -12.08 -12.63
N MET A 261 -4.66 -11.80 -13.86
CA MET A 261 -3.54 -10.88 -14.12
C MET A 261 -3.88 -9.44 -13.76
N ASN A 262 -5.14 -9.02 -13.89
CA ASN A 262 -5.58 -7.70 -13.43
C ASN A 262 -5.34 -7.52 -11.91
N LEU A 263 -5.68 -8.54 -11.11
CA LEU A 263 -5.40 -8.52 -9.67
C LEU A 263 -3.89 -8.44 -9.38
N TYR A 264 -3.08 -9.17 -10.14
CA TYR A 264 -1.63 -9.08 -9.99
C TYR A 264 -1.08 -7.71 -10.38
N PHE A 265 -1.55 -7.08 -11.46
CA PHE A 265 -1.16 -5.72 -11.80
C PHE A 265 -1.49 -4.73 -10.68
N ASP A 266 -2.65 -4.87 -10.03
CA ASP A 266 -3.02 -4.00 -8.91
C ASP A 266 -2.13 -4.24 -7.66
N ILE A 267 -1.72 -5.49 -7.40
CA ILE A 267 -0.83 -5.83 -6.28
C ILE A 267 0.62 -5.36 -6.53
N TYR A 268 1.19 -5.70 -7.69
CA TYR A 268 2.61 -5.49 -8.00
C TYR A 268 2.89 -4.11 -8.58
N THR A 269 1.90 -3.47 -9.20
CA THR A 269 1.98 -2.23 -10.02
C THR A 269 2.86 -2.31 -11.27
N LYS A 270 3.82 -3.24 -11.31
CA LYS A 270 4.72 -3.52 -12.43
C LYS A 270 5.03 -5.01 -12.50
N LEU A 271 5.14 -5.54 -13.71
CA LEU A 271 5.47 -6.93 -13.98
C LEU A 271 6.72 -6.99 -14.86
N TYR A 272 7.71 -7.78 -14.46
CA TYR A 272 8.97 -7.91 -15.19
C TYR A 272 8.81 -8.89 -16.35
N ILE A 273 9.29 -8.50 -17.52
CA ILE A 273 9.12 -9.27 -18.77
C ILE A 273 10.44 -9.66 -19.44
N GLY A 274 11.56 -9.14 -18.94
CA GLY A 274 12.91 -9.46 -19.44
C GLY A 274 13.91 -8.35 -19.13
N TYR A 275 15.00 -8.32 -19.90
CA TYR A 275 15.99 -7.26 -19.83
C TYR A 275 16.57 -6.93 -21.22
N LEU A 276 17.12 -5.73 -21.35
CA LEU A 276 17.96 -5.29 -22.46
C LEU A 276 19.42 -5.23 -21.99
N ASN A 277 20.37 -5.44 -22.91
CA ASN A 277 21.75 -5.00 -22.68
C ASN A 277 21.87 -3.48 -22.90
N LEU A 278 22.97 -2.87 -22.44
CA LEU A 278 23.18 -1.43 -22.55
C LEU A 278 23.10 -0.92 -24.00
N GLU A 279 23.76 -1.62 -24.92
CA GLU A 279 23.81 -1.23 -26.34
C GLU A 279 22.41 -1.20 -26.96
N CYS A 280 21.57 -2.21 -26.69
CA CYS A 280 20.20 -2.22 -27.16
C CYS A 280 19.33 -1.16 -26.46
N PHE A 281 19.58 -0.88 -25.18
CA PHE A 281 18.84 0.17 -24.47
C PHE A 281 19.16 1.58 -25.02
N LYS A 282 20.41 1.83 -25.42
CA LYS A 282 20.84 3.09 -26.04
C LYS A 282 20.16 3.40 -27.37
N VAL A 283 19.56 2.41 -28.03
CA VAL A 283 18.68 2.64 -29.19
C VAL A 283 17.47 3.50 -28.82
N PHE A 284 16.94 3.33 -27.60
CA PHE A 284 15.78 4.06 -27.08
C PHE A 284 16.17 5.30 -26.30
N TYR A 285 17.34 5.30 -25.66
CA TYR A 285 17.86 6.43 -24.90
C TYR A 285 19.35 6.65 -25.21
N LYS A 286 19.63 7.42 -26.27
CA LYS A 286 21.00 7.62 -26.79
C LYS A 286 21.93 8.28 -25.77
N ASP A 287 21.42 9.22 -25.00
CA ASP A 287 22.19 9.99 -24.01
C ASP A 287 22.35 9.26 -22.66
N PHE A 288 21.99 7.98 -22.59
CA PHE A 288 22.17 7.20 -21.36
C PHE A 288 23.66 6.93 -21.08
N ASP A 289 24.19 7.60 -20.05
CA ASP A 289 25.61 7.62 -19.68
C ASP A 289 25.91 6.90 -18.34
N MET A 290 24.89 6.39 -17.65
CA MET A 290 25.05 5.80 -16.32
C MET A 290 25.73 4.43 -16.35
N GLU A 291 26.66 4.19 -15.42
CA GLU A 291 27.37 2.92 -15.31
C GLU A 291 26.56 1.81 -14.62
N LEU A 292 26.08 0.86 -15.42
CA LEU A 292 25.31 -0.29 -14.95
C LEU A 292 26.16 -1.30 -14.17
N GLU A 293 25.58 -1.93 -13.15
CA GLU A 293 26.20 -2.99 -12.36
C GLU A 293 26.48 -4.25 -13.21
N ASN A 294 25.52 -4.67 -14.03
CA ASN A 294 25.55 -5.97 -14.73
C ASN A 294 25.25 -5.88 -16.25
N ASN A 295 25.49 -4.73 -16.90
CA ASN A 295 25.11 -4.51 -18.31
C ASN A 295 23.66 -4.93 -18.64
N ARG A 296 22.74 -4.76 -17.67
CA ARG A 296 21.34 -5.16 -17.75
C ARG A 296 20.45 -3.99 -17.39
N VAL A 297 19.50 -3.70 -18.27
CA VAL A 297 18.38 -2.79 -18.01
C VAL A 297 17.11 -3.63 -17.94
N PHE A 298 16.49 -3.69 -16.76
CA PHE A 298 15.30 -4.51 -16.54
C PHE A 298 14.10 -3.86 -17.23
N VAL A 299 13.29 -4.67 -17.92
CA VAL A 299 12.10 -4.21 -18.65
C VAL A 299 10.86 -4.68 -17.92
N THR A 300 9.94 -3.75 -17.66
CA THR A 300 8.67 -4.03 -16.99
C THR A 300 7.49 -3.49 -17.78
N LEU A 301 6.35 -4.15 -17.65
CA LEU A 301 5.04 -3.58 -17.93
C LEU A 301 4.52 -2.93 -16.65
N GLU A 302 4.30 -1.62 -16.66
CA GLU A 302 3.88 -0.86 -15.48
C GLU A 302 2.55 -0.15 -15.74
N LYS A 303 1.65 -0.22 -14.76
CA LYS A 303 0.38 0.50 -14.77
C LYS A 303 0.64 1.98 -14.44
N VAL A 304 0.88 2.79 -15.48
CA VAL A 304 1.20 4.23 -15.35
C VAL A 304 0.00 5.05 -14.91
N THR A 305 -1.21 4.65 -15.31
CA THR A 305 -2.49 5.15 -14.79
C THR A 305 -3.43 3.99 -14.49
N GLN A 306 -4.64 4.22 -13.98
CA GLN A 306 -5.58 3.11 -13.72
C GLN A 306 -6.01 2.34 -14.99
N THR A 307 -5.81 2.93 -16.17
CA THR A 307 -6.27 2.37 -17.45
C THR A 307 -5.15 2.16 -18.46
N GLN A 308 -3.95 2.68 -18.20
CA GLN A 308 -2.84 2.64 -19.14
C GLN A 308 -1.67 1.84 -18.58
N ILE A 309 -1.17 0.92 -19.41
CA ILE A 309 0.09 0.21 -19.20
C ILE A 309 1.11 0.83 -20.14
N ASP A 310 2.35 0.90 -19.68
CA ASP A 310 3.49 1.34 -20.46
C ASP A 310 4.70 0.46 -20.17
N ILE A 311 5.72 0.53 -21.03
CA ILE A 311 7.02 -0.06 -20.74
C ILE A 311 7.82 0.89 -19.86
N VAL A 312 8.31 0.38 -18.74
CA VAL A 312 9.19 1.12 -17.83
C VAL A 312 10.46 0.32 -17.59
N TYR A 313 11.59 1.04 -17.58
CA TYR A 313 12.91 0.49 -17.45
C TYR A 313 13.47 0.72 -16.05
N TYR A 314 14.31 -0.21 -15.60
CA TYR A 314 15.03 -0.08 -14.34
C TYR A 314 16.52 -0.33 -14.56
N ALA A 315 17.35 0.60 -14.09
CA ALA A 315 18.81 0.56 -14.23
C ALA A 315 19.45 0.52 -12.83
N LYS A 316 20.12 -0.60 -12.52
CA LYS A 316 20.90 -0.74 -11.29
C LYS A 316 22.36 -0.37 -11.59
N LEU A 317 22.86 0.65 -10.92
CA LEU A 317 24.21 1.17 -11.15
C LEU A 317 25.25 0.50 -10.27
N LYS A 318 26.54 0.63 -10.64
CA LYS A 318 27.67 0.08 -9.85
C LYS A 318 27.70 0.59 -8.40
N ASN A 319 27.31 1.85 -8.17
CA ASN A 319 27.18 2.45 -6.83
C ASN A 319 25.95 1.94 -6.04
N LYS A 320 25.28 0.88 -6.52
CA LYS A 320 24.08 0.27 -5.95
C LYS A 320 22.84 1.17 -5.94
N LYS A 321 22.85 2.35 -6.56
CA LYS A 321 21.62 3.11 -6.79
C LYS A 321 20.77 2.46 -7.86
N LEU A 322 19.45 2.55 -7.72
CA LEU A 322 18.48 2.02 -8.66
C LEU A 322 17.65 3.16 -9.22
N TYR A 323 17.58 3.26 -10.54
CA TYR A 323 16.80 4.27 -11.24
C TYR A 323 15.64 3.64 -11.99
N ARG A 324 14.46 4.23 -11.87
CA ARG A 324 13.31 4.01 -12.76
C ARG A 324 13.40 5.01 -13.90
N ILE A 325 13.29 4.52 -15.13
CA ILE A 325 13.40 5.32 -16.36
C ILE A 325 12.15 5.08 -17.19
N ARG A 326 11.41 6.13 -17.50
CA ARG A 326 10.28 6.11 -18.45
C ARG A 326 10.65 6.95 -19.66
N ILE A 327 10.48 6.37 -20.85
CA ILE A 327 10.79 7.03 -22.12
C ILE A 327 9.45 7.26 -22.82
N GLU A 328 9.16 8.51 -23.14
CA GLU A 328 7.96 8.93 -23.87
C GLU A 328 8.40 9.60 -25.17
N GLU A 329 7.69 9.32 -26.27
CA GLU A 329 8.06 9.84 -27.58
C GLU A 329 8.02 11.37 -27.61
N GLY A 330 9.11 12.00 -28.06
CA GLY A 330 9.23 13.46 -28.13
C GLY A 330 9.46 14.16 -26.80
N LEU A 331 9.59 13.42 -25.68
CA LEU A 331 9.80 13.98 -24.34
C LEU A 331 11.12 13.55 -23.74
N THR A 332 11.67 14.40 -22.87
CA THR A 332 12.84 14.05 -22.06
C THR A 332 12.50 12.85 -21.15
N PRO A 333 13.35 11.81 -21.08
CA PRO A 333 13.11 10.66 -20.21
C PRO A 333 12.90 11.06 -18.74
N SER A 334 11.87 10.48 -18.12
CA SER A 334 11.62 10.67 -16.69
C SER A 334 12.48 9.69 -15.89
N ILE A 335 13.43 10.22 -15.13
CA ILE A 335 14.37 9.45 -14.31
C ILE A 335 14.09 9.70 -12.83
N LYS A 336 13.90 8.63 -12.06
CA LYS A 336 13.67 8.71 -10.60
C LYS A 336 14.51 7.69 -9.86
N GLU A 337 15.31 8.15 -8.90
CA GLU A 337 15.99 7.26 -7.95
C GLU A 337 14.95 6.51 -7.10
N LYS A 338 15.22 5.24 -6.81
CA LYS A 338 14.35 4.38 -5.99
C LYS A 338 14.99 4.15 -4.64
N GLU A 339 14.17 4.26 -3.58
CA GLU A 339 14.54 4.00 -2.20
C GLU A 339 15.33 2.69 -2.05
N PRO A 340 16.53 2.70 -1.43
CA PRO A 340 17.39 1.53 -1.28
C PRO A 340 16.68 0.33 -0.64
N ASP A 341 15.85 0.60 0.37
CA ASP A 341 15.09 -0.39 1.13
C ASP A 341 13.66 -0.58 0.60
N GLY A 342 13.30 0.04 -0.52
CA GLY A 342 12.00 -0.12 -1.16
C GLY A 342 11.76 -1.52 -1.74
N PHE A 343 10.49 -1.86 -2.02
CA PHE A 343 10.11 -3.11 -2.69
C PHE A 343 10.80 -3.28 -4.04
N THR A 344 10.93 -2.20 -4.81
CA THR A 344 11.54 -2.20 -6.14
C THR A 344 12.99 -2.67 -6.13
N ASN A 345 13.77 -2.28 -5.11
CA ASN A 345 15.14 -2.78 -4.96
C ASN A 345 15.19 -4.28 -4.63
N ALA A 346 14.22 -4.79 -3.88
CA ALA A 346 14.12 -6.22 -3.59
C ALA A 346 13.69 -7.03 -4.82
N GLU A 347 12.71 -6.53 -5.59
CA GLU A 347 12.28 -7.12 -6.86
C GLU A 347 13.45 -7.17 -7.87
N VAL A 348 14.16 -6.05 -8.08
CA VAL A 348 15.32 -6.03 -8.97
C VAL A 348 16.41 -6.99 -8.50
N ARG A 349 16.70 -7.04 -7.19
CA ARG A 349 17.68 -8.00 -6.64
C ARG A 349 17.27 -9.46 -6.88
N PHE A 350 15.99 -9.76 -6.79
CA PHE A 350 15.44 -11.08 -7.11
C PHE A 350 15.62 -11.38 -8.61
N PHE A 351 15.16 -10.47 -9.48
CA PHE A 351 15.27 -10.63 -10.94
C PHE A 351 16.71 -10.69 -11.45
N SER A 352 17.67 -10.01 -10.81
CA SER A 352 19.09 -10.14 -11.14
C SER A 352 19.59 -11.58 -11.05
N LYS A 353 19.01 -12.40 -10.16
CA LYS A 353 19.40 -13.79 -9.93
C LYS A 353 18.70 -14.78 -10.84
N ILE A 354 17.45 -14.49 -11.24
CA ILE A 354 16.63 -15.42 -12.03
C ILE A 354 16.62 -15.11 -13.53
N LEU A 355 17.00 -13.90 -13.94
CA LEU A 355 17.11 -13.57 -15.35
C LEU A 355 18.36 -14.20 -15.97
N GLU A 356 18.12 -14.82 -17.12
CA GLU A 356 19.04 -15.65 -17.90
C GLU A 356 19.00 -15.20 -19.36
N GLU A 357 19.89 -15.69 -20.22
CA GLU A 357 19.98 -15.29 -21.63
C GLU A 357 18.66 -15.45 -22.40
N ARG A 358 17.87 -16.49 -22.11
CA ARG A 358 16.54 -16.68 -22.71
C ARG A 358 15.56 -15.51 -22.45
N HIS A 359 15.83 -14.70 -21.43
CA HIS A 359 15.04 -13.53 -21.05
C HIS A 359 15.50 -12.23 -21.70
N ILE A 360 16.55 -12.26 -22.53
CA ILE A 360 16.98 -11.08 -23.29
C ILE A 360 15.92 -10.67 -24.31
N LEU A 361 15.64 -9.37 -24.34
CA LEU A 361 14.82 -8.68 -25.32
C LEU A 361 15.72 -7.87 -26.26
N ASN A 362 15.21 -7.55 -27.45
CA ASN A 362 15.86 -6.65 -28.39
C ASN A 362 14.91 -5.51 -28.81
N ALA A 363 15.40 -4.59 -29.64
CA ALA A 363 14.61 -3.44 -30.05
C ALA A 363 13.32 -3.80 -30.82
N LYS A 364 13.34 -4.88 -31.63
CA LYS A 364 12.15 -5.37 -32.33
C LYS A 364 11.10 -5.88 -31.33
N ASP A 365 11.54 -6.59 -30.29
CA ASP A 365 10.65 -7.09 -29.23
C ASP A 365 9.95 -5.92 -28.51
N ILE A 366 10.70 -4.90 -28.12
CA ILE A 366 10.17 -3.70 -27.44
C ILE A 366 9.18 -2.95 -28.34
N ASN A 367 9.54 -2.69 -29.60
CA ASN A 367 8.65 -2.02 -30.56
C ASN A 367 7.38 -2.84 -30.81
N HIS A 368 7.50 -4.17 -30.88
CA HIS A 368 6.33 -5.04 -31.00
C HIS A 368 5.42 -4.95 -29.78
N ILE A 369 5.99 -4.95 -28.57
CA ILE A 369 5.21 -4.81 -27.33
C ILE A 369 4.50 -3.46 -27.30
N LEU A 370 5.21 -2.35 -27.54
CA LEU A 370 4.62 -1.00 -27.54
C LEU A 370 3.47 -0.87 -28.55
N LYS A 371 3.67 -1.39 -29.77
CA LYS A 371 2.65 -1.36 -30.83
C LYS A 371 1.38 -2.13 -30.45
N ASN A 372 1.49 -3.17 -29.63
CA ASN A 372 0.40 -4.08 -29.31
C ASN A 372 -0.01 -4.04 -27.83
N ILE A 373 0.47 -3.06 -27.06
CA ILE A 373 0.27 -3.00 -25.61
C ILE A 373 -1.20 -2.89 -25.21
N SER A 374 -2.03 -2.36 -26.12
CA SER A 374 -3.48 -2.28 -25.99
C SER A 374 -4.18 -3.64 -25.88
N ILE A 375 -3.55 -4.74 -26.27
CA ILE A 375 -4.07 -6.10 -26.05
C ILE A 375 -4.28 -6.39 -24.56
N ILE A 376 -3.51 -5.73 -23.70
CA ILE A 376 -3.67 -5.83 -22.25
C ILE A 376 -4.81 -4.90 -21.82
N GLU A 377 -6.05 -5.34 -22.06
CA GLU A 377 -7.23 -4.60 -21.65
C GLU A 377 -7.63 -4.93 -20.21
N PHE A 378 -7.67 -3.91 -19.37
CA PHE A 378 -8.35 -4.01 -18.09
C PHE A 378 -9.86 -3.85 -18.33
N LYS A 379 -10.60 -4.96 -18.30
CA LYS A 379 -12.07 -4.91 -18.25
C LYS A 379 -12.48 -4.08 -17.02
N LYS A 380 -13.25 -3.02 -17.27
CA LYS A 380 -13.78 -2.12 -16.24
C LYS A 380 -14.78 -2.82 -15.33
#